data_AF-A0A8J6EWX3-F1
#
_entry.id   AF-A0A8J6EWX3-F1
#
_cell.length_a   1.000
_cell.length_b   1.000
_cell.length_c   1.000
_cell.angle_alpha   90.00
_cell.angle_beta   90.00
_cell.angle_gamma   90.00
#
_symmetry.space_group_name_H-M   'P 1'
#
loop_
_entity.id
_entity.type
_entity.pdbx_description
1 polymer ?
#
loop_
_entity_poly.entity_id
_entity_poly.type
_entity_poly.pdbx_seq_one_letter_code
_entity_poly.pdbx_strand_id
1 'polypeptide(L)'
;MALHISAISMIFFAIMASASSASINQEDYPADEGEQASSNDNLIFDDYRGKGCVDDSGFVYKLGERFFPGHSNCPCVCTEDGPVCDQPECPKIHPKCTKVEHNGCCPECKEVKNFCEYHGKTYKILEEFKPSPCEWCRCEPSNEVHCVVADCAVPECVNPVYEPEQCCPVCKNDYQIENSASTEIKHE
;
A
#
# COMPACT_ATOMS: atom_id res chain seq x y z
N MET A 1 39.15 -28.77 38.78
CA MET A 1 37.96 -27.90 38.74
C MET A 1 37.18 -28.31 37.50
N ALA A 2 36.37 -29.37 37.60
CA ALA A 2 34.92 -29.30 37.82
C ALA A 2 34.22 -28.55 36.67
N LEU A 3 33.74 -29.28 35.64
CA LEU A 3 32.36 -29.79 35.50
C LEU A 3 31.29 -28.69 35.41
N HIS A 4 30.77 -28.44 34.20
CA HIS A 4 29.37 -28.09 33.98
C HIS A 4 28.98 -28.27 32.50
N ILE A 5 28.78 -29.52 32.07
CA ILE A 5 28.04 -29.81 30.82
C ILE A 5 26.65 -30.23 31.26
N SER A 6 25.68 -29.47 30.78
CA SER A 6 24.28 -29.42 31.21
C SER A 6 23.56 -30.77 31.08
N ALA A 7 22.74 -31.05 32.10
CA ALA A 7 21.99 -32.28 32.34
C ALA A 7 20.86 -32.60 31.34
N ILE A 8 20.94 -32.12 30.10
CA ILE A 8 19.90 -32.32 29.08
C ILE A 8 20.31 -33.41 28.07
N SER A 9 21.61 -33.69 27.91
CA SER A 9 22.09 -34.72 26.97
C SER A 9 21.91 -36.16 27.46
N MET A 10 21.77 -36.37 28.77
CA MET A 10 21.54 -37.71 29.36
C MET A 10 20.10 -38.23 29.18
N ILE A 11 19.15 -37.39 28.76
CA ILE A 11 17.74 -37.81 28.59
C ILE A 11 17.47 -38.33 27.17
N PHE A 12 18.28 -37.97 26.17
CA PHE A 12 18.07 -38.43 24.79
C PHE A 12 18.56 -39.86 24.53
N PHE A 13 19.52 -40.37 25.31
CA PHE A 13 20.02 -41.74 25.14
C PHE A 13 19.22 -42.81 25.90
N ALA A 14 18.25 -42.42 26.74
CA ALA A 14 17.44 -43.36 27.51
C ALA A 14 16.14 -43.81 26.81
N ILE A 15 15.77 -43.23 25.66
CA ILE A 15 14.49 -43.54 24.98
C ILE A 15 14.65 -44.57 23.85
N MET A 16 15.88 -44.94 23.45
CA MET A 16 16.09 -45.94 22.38
C MET A 16 16.18 -47.39 22.87
N ALA A 17 15.78 -47.68 24.13
CA ALA A 17 15.87 -49.01 24.73
C ALA A 17 14.53 -49.73 24.92
N SER A 18 13.47 -49.37 24.19
CA SER A 18 12.24 -50.16 24.12
C SER A 18 11.83 -50.44 22.67
N ALA A 19 12.72 -51.06 21.92
CA ALA A 19 12.33 -51.87 20.77
C ALA A 19 12.10 -53.30 21.25
N SER A 20 10.93 -53.54 21.84
CA SER A 20 10.38 -54.88 21.96
C SER A 20 10.06 -55.34 20.54
N SER A 21 10.68 -56.44 20.10
CA SER A 21 10.28 -57.17 18.90
C SER A 21 8.87 -57.70 19.09
N ALA A 22 7.87 -56.93 18.67
CA ALA A 22 6.54 -57.44 18.42
C ALA A 22 6.57 -58.14 17.06
N SER A 23 6.58 -59.46 17.11
CA SER A 23 6.27 -60.34 15.99
C SER A 23 4.91 -59.91 15.42
N ILE A 24 4.92 -59.40 14.18
CA ILE A 24 3.69 -59.20 13.42
C ILE A 24 3.23 -60.59 12.99
N ASN A 25 2.22 -61.12 13.68
CA ASN A 25 1.41 -62.19 13.11
C ASN A 25 0.72 -61.60 11.88
N GLN A 26 0.88 -62.28 10.75
CA GLN A 26 0.10 -62.01 9.56
C GLN A 26 -1.34 -62.42 9.84
N GLU A 27 -2.16 -61.45 10.25
CA GLU A 27 -3.61 -61.62 10.29
C GLU A 27 -4.11 -61.50 8.84
N ASP A 28 -4.36 -62.66 8.27
CA ASP A 28 -5.00 -62.89 6.99
C ASP A 28 -6.43 -62.35 7.05
N TYR A 29 -6.65 -61.14 6.53
CA TYR A 29 -7.99 -60.60 6.38
C TYR A 29 -8.67 -61.31 5.21
N PRO A 30 -9.82 -61.99 5.41
CA PRO A 30 -10.52 -62.63 4.31
C PRO A 30 -10.99 -61.55 3.33
N ALA A 31 -10.64 -61.73 2.05
CA ALA A 31 -11.26 -61.01 0.96
C ALA A 31 -12.76 -61.34 0.96
N ASP A 32 -13.58 -60.32 1.17
CA ASP A 32 -15.04 -60.43 1.09
C ASP A 32 -15.42 -60.66 -0.38
N GLU A 33 -15.66 -61.92 -0.74
CA GLU A 33 -16.29 -62.31 -2.00
C GLU A 33 -17.78 -61.96 -1.94
N GLY A 34 -18.09 -60.71 -2.25
CA GLY A 34 -19.46 -60.25 -2.48
C GLY A 34 -19.85 -60.37 -3.95
N GLU A 35 -20.09 -61.58 -4.45
CA GLU A 35 -20.81 -61.79 -5.71
C GLU A 35 -22.30 -61.99 -5.45
N GLN A 36 -23.11 -60.97 -5.77
CA GLN A 36 -24.47 -61.19 -6.24
C GLN A 36 -24.88 -60.12 -7.24
N ALA A 37 -24.98 -60.57 -8.48
CA ALA A 37 -25.46 -59.81 -9.63
C ALA A 37 -26.97 -59.53 -9.54
N SER A 38 -27.37 -58.42 -10.17
CA SER A 38 -28.64 -58.16 -10.88
C SER A 38 -29.52 -57.01 -10.35
N SER A 39 -29.44 -55.92 -11.12
CA SER A 39 -30.57 -55.12 -11.63
C SER A 39 -31.27 -54.14 -10.69
N ASN A 40 -30.72 -52.93 -10.62
CA ASN A 40 -31.44 -51.73 -11.06
C ASN A 40 -30.40 -50.70 -11.55
N ASP A 41 -30.31 -50.58 -12.86
CA ASP A 41 -29.53 -49.54 -13.53
C ASP A 41 -30.05 -48.16 -13.12
N ASN A 42 -29.10 -47.22 -12.94
CA ASN A 42 -29.25 -45.79 -12.62
C ASN A 42 -29.00 -45.37 -11.16
N LEU A 43 -28.03 -45.98 -10.47
CA LEU A 43 -27.13 -45.17 -9.66
C LEU A 43 -25.99 -44.73 -10.58
N ILE A 44 -26.23 -43.65 -11.34
CA ILE A 44 -25.17 -42.92 -12.01
C ILE A 44 -24.29 -42.38 -10.89
N PHE A 45 -23.23 -43.12 -10.56
CA PHE A 45 -22.10 -42.54 -9.85
C PHE A 45 -21.51 -41.57 -10.87
N ASP A 46 -21.96 -40.30 -10.82
CA ASP A 46 -21.39 -39.26 -11.66
C ASP A 46 -19.88 -39.38 -11.50
N ASP A 47 -19.20 -39.68 -12.59
CA ASP A 47 -17.76 -39.87 -12.62
C ASP A 47 -17.12 -38.50 -12.35
N TYR A 48 -17.10 -38.10 -11.07
CA TYR A 48 -16.53 -36.85 -10.56
C TYR A 48 -15.02 -36.80 -10.78
N ARG A 49 -14.42 -37.91 -11.23
CA ARG A 49 -13.01 -38.04 -11.60
C ARG A 49 -12.72 -37.19 -12.84
N GLY A 50 -12.35 -35.94 -12.61
CA GLY A 50 -11.88 -35.01 -13.64
C GLY A 50 -12.95 -34.07 -14.21
N LYS A 51 -14.19 -34.13 -13.72
CA LYS A 51 -15.26 -33.20 -14.10
C LYS A 51 -15.41 -32.09 -13.07
N GLY A 52 -14.42 -31.21 -13.01
CA GLY A 52 -14.42 -30.12 -12.05
C GLY A 52 -13.13 -29.32 -12.06
N CYS A 53 -13.17 -28.16 -11.46
CA CYS A 53 -12.03 -27.26 -11.35
C CYS A 53 -11.39 -27.43 -9.98
N VAL A 54 -10.06 -27.39 -9.92
CA VAL A 54 -9.30 -27.53 -8.67
C VAL A 54 -8.53 -26.25 -8.41
N ASP A 55 -8.61 -25.71 -7.19
CA ASP A 55 -7.82 -24.54 -6.79
C ASP A 55 -6.44 -24.92 -6.23
N ASP A 56 -5.64 -23.91 -5.90
CA ASP A 56 -4.31 -24.07 -5.29
C ASP A 56 -4.36 -24.77 -3.90
N SER A 57 -5.54 -24.78 -3.26
CA SER A 57 -5.79 -25.46 -1.97
C SER A 57 -6.17 -26.94 -2.15
N GLY A 58 -6.40 -27.40 -3.38
CA GLY A 58 -6.88 -28.75 -3.69
C GLY A 58 -8.39 -28.95 -3.52
N PHE A 59 -9.17 -27.87 -3.37
CA PHE A 59 -10.63 -27.93 -3.32
C PHE A 59 -11.21 -28.12 -4.71
N VAL A 60 -12.21 -29.00 -4.84
CA VAL A 60 -12.83 -29.36 -6.12
C VAL A 60 -14.20 -28.67 -6.26
N TYR A 61 -14.35 -27.90 -7.33
CA TYR A 61 -15.57 -27.19 -7.70
C TYR A 61 -16.33 -27.91 -8.81
N LYS A 62 -17.66 -27.92 -8.71
CA LYS A 62 -18.54 -28.54 -9.72
C LYS A 62 -18.70 -27.64 -10.94
N LEU A 63 -19.07 -28.24 -12.08
CA LEU A 63 -19.42 -27.49 -13.29
C LEU A 63 -20.56 -26.50 -12.99
N GLY A 64 -20.41 -25.25 -13.44
CA GLY A 64 -21.31 -24.13 -13.17
C GLY A 64 -21.12 -23.43 -11.82
N GLU A 65 -20.25 -23.95 -10.95
CA GLU A 65 -19.97 -23.34 -9.64
C GLU A 65 -19.05 -22.12 -9.78
N ARG A 66 -19.33 -21.07 -9.00
CA ARG A 66 -18.51 -19.86 -8.90
C ARG A 66 -17.50 -19.98 -7.78
N PHE A 67 -16.24 -19.70 -8.07
CA PHE A 67 -15.16 -19.78 -7.11
C PHE A 67 -14.08 -18.74 -7.35
N PHE A 68 -13.16 -18.61 -6.39
CA PHE A 68 -12.09 -17.62 -6.40
C PHE A 68 -10.74 -18.34 -6.34
N PRO A 69 -10.08 -18.60 -7.49
CA PRO A 69 -8.74 -19.18 -7.51
C PRO A 69 -7.75 -18.22 -6.85
N GLY A 70 -6.75 -18.79 -6.18
CA GLY A 70 -5.79 -18.08 -5.33
C GLY A 70 -5.01 -16.94 -6.01
N HIS A 71 -4.32 -16.15 -5.18
CA HIS A 71 -3.55 -14.91 -5.44
C HIS A 71 -4.28 -13.76 -6.16
N SER A 72 -5.09 -14.06 -7.16
CA SER A 72 -5.82 -13.11 -8.00
C SER A 72 -7.29 -12.96 -7.59
N ASN A 73 -7.90 -13.88 -6.84
CA ASN A 73 -9.26 -13.78 -6.27
C ASN A 73 -10.32 -13.21 -7.25
N CYS A 74 -10.23 -13.52 -8.55
CA CYS A 74 -11.27 -13.17 -9.51
C CYS A 74 -12.43 -14.16 -9.42
N PRO A 75 -13.69 -13.72 -9.61
CA PRO A 75 -14.82 -14.64 -9.67
C PRO A 75 -14.73 -15.45 -10.96
N CYS A 76 -14.48 -16.75 -10.83
CA CYS A 76 -14.41 -17.68 -11.94
C CYS A 76 -15.58 -18.66 -11.91
N VAL A 77 -16.04 -19.10 -13.08
CA VAL A 77 -17.04 -20.16 -13.22
C VAL A 77 -16.34 -21.40 -13.73
N CYS A 78 -16.59 -22.55 -13.10
CA CYS A 78 -16.06 -23.80 -13.61
C CYS A 78 -16.87 -24.28 -14.84
N THR A 79 -16.21 -24.43 -15.98
CA THR A 79 -16.81 -24.97 -17.21
C THR A 79 -16.18 -26.31 -17.58
N GLU A 80 -16.73 -27.02 -18.56
CA GLU A 80 -16.17 -28.32 -19.02
C GLU A 80 -14.75 -28.17 -19.58
N ASP A 81 -14.43 -27.00 -20.14
CA ASP A 81 -13.11 -26.66 -20.68
C ASP A 81 -12.14 -26.09 -19.62
N GLY A 82 -12.60 -25.87 -18.38
CA GLY A 82 -11.83 -25.31 -17.27
C GLY A 82 -12.43 -24.04 -16.64
N PRO A 83 -11.69 -23.38 -15.74
CA PRO A 83 -12.18 -22.17 -15.07
C PRO A 83 -12.16 -20.96 -16.00
N VAL A 84 -13.32 -20.32 -16.16
CA VAL A 84 -13.47 -19.08 -16.92
C VAL A 84 -13.60 -17.94 -15.93
N CYS A 85 -12.57 -17.09 -15.89
CA CYS A 85 -12.49 -15.94 -15.00
C CYS A 85 -12.81 -14.66 -15.77
N ASP A 86 -13.95 -14.05 -15.47
CA ASP A 86 -14.29 -12.75 -16.03
C ASP A 86 -13.67 -11.66 -15.16
N GLN A 87 -12.80 -10.83 -15.76
CA GLN A 87 -12.30 -9.65 -15.06
C GLN A 87 -13.40 -8.59 -15.07
N PRO A 88 -13.93 -8.18 -13.90
CA PRO A 88 -14.89 -7.09 -13.84
C PRO A 88 -14.23 -5.77 -14.24
N GLU A 89 -15.04 -4.76 -14.56
CA GLU A 89 -14.53 -3.41 -14.79
C GLU A 89 -13.85 -2.86 -13.51
N CYS A 90 -12.52 -2.93 -13.48
CA CYS A 90 -11.77 -2.48 -12.31
C CYS A 90 -11.77 -0.95 -12.17
N PRO A 91 -11.80 -0.43 -10.92
CA PRO A 91 -11.72 0.99 -10.67
C PRO A 91 -10.40 1.56 -11.20
N LYS A 92 -10.48 2.73 -11.85
CA LYS A 92 -9.29 3.45 -12.30
C LYS A 92 -8.57 4.01 -11.07
N ILE A 93 -7.36 3.51 -10.81
CA ILE A 93 -6.52 4.00 -9.71
C ILE A 93 -6.12 5.45 -9.98
N HIS A 94 -6.28 6.30 -8.97
CA HIS A 94 -5.85 7.68 -9.06
C HIS A 94 -4.32 7.76 -9.15
N PRO A 95 -3.72 8.63 -9.97
CA PRO A 95 -2.26 8.84 -10.05
C PRO A 95 -1.60 9.33 -8.75
N LYS A 96 -2.39 9.59 -7.70
CA LYS A 96 -1.91 9.96 -6.34
C LYS A 96 -1.51 8.73 -5.52
N CYS A 97 -1.77 7.55 -6.05
CA CYS A 97 -1.42 6.32 -5.38
C CYS A 97 0.10 6.13 -5.40
N THR A 98 0.68 5.97 -4.22
CA THR A 98 2.12 5.68 -4.07
C THR A 98 2.37 4.19 -4.17
N LYS A 99 1.45 3.39 -3.63
CA LYS A 99 1.56 1.95 -3.54
C LYS A 99 0.26 1.28 -3.96
N VAL A 100 0.35 0.58 -5.08
CA VAL A 100 -0.72 -0.24 -5.62
C VAL A 100 -0.53 -1.68 -5.16
N GLU A 101 -1.60 -2.25 -4.61
CA GLU A 101 -1.65 -3.63 -4.15
C GLU A 101 -2.42 -4.48 -5.17
N HIS A 102 -1.88 -5.64 -5.52
CA HIS A 102 -2.44 -6.55 -6.53
C HIS A 102 -3.00 -7.83 -5.87
N ASN A 103 -3.44 -7.74 -4.61
CA ASN A 103 -3.85 -8.90 -3.79
C ASN A 103 -5.29 -9.34 -4.02
N GLY A 104 -5.83 -9.07 -5.21
CA GLY A 104 -7.19 -9.40 -5.60
C GLY A 104 -7.44 -9.12 -7.08
N CYS A 105 -8.70 -9.27 -7.49
CA CYS A 105 -9.06 -9.25 -8.91
C CYS A 105 -8.85 -7.87 -9.54
N CYS A 106 -9.01 -6.83 -8.72
CA CYS A 106 -8.75 -5.46 -9.09
C CYS A 106 -7.64 -4.88 -8.22
N PRO A 107 -6.78 -4.04 -8.81
CA PRO A 107 -5.71 -3.40 -8.07
C PRO A 107 -6.30 -2.30 -7.18
N GLU A 108 -5.84 -2.24 -5.93
CA GLU A 108 -6.31 -1.27 -4.94
C GLU A 108 -5.17 -0.35 -4.51
N CYS A 109 -5.51 0.91 -4.19
CA CYS A 109 -4.53 1.83 -3.64
C CYS A 109 -4.43 1.67 -2.13
N LYS A 110 -3.31 1.11 -1.65
CA LYS A 110 -3.08 0.93 -0.21
C LYS A 110 -2.62 2.22 0.46
N GLU A 111 -1.79 3.00 -0.23
CA GLU A 111 -1.17 4.20 0.31
C GLU A 111 -1.29 5.37 -0.69
N VAL A 112 -2.03 6.39 -0.28
CA VAL A 112 -2.12 7.67 -1.00
C VAL A 112 -0.99 8.57 -0.50
N LYS A 113 -0.32 9.27 -1.41
CA LYS A 113 0.65 10.32 -1.03
C LYS A 113 -0.08 11.33 -0.13
N ASN A 114 0.41 11.56 1.08
CA ASN A 114 -0.16 12.53 2.03
C ASN A 114 0.81 13.70 2.31
N PHE A 115 1.80 13.85 1.45
CA PHE A 115 2.83 14.88 1.53
C PHE A 115 3.03 15.49 0.15
N CYS A 116 3.48 16.74 0.13
CA CYS A 116 4.03 17.40 -1.05
C CYS A 116 5.56 17.34 -1.01
N GLU A 117 6.20 17.28 -2.17
CA GLU A 117 7.64 17.36 -2.29
C GLU A 117 8.01 18.68 -2.96
N TYR A 118 8.81 19.51 -2.27
CA TYR A 118 9.30 20.78 -2.78
C TYR A 118 10.81 20.88 -2.54
N HIS A 119 11.58 21.04 -3.62
CA HIS A 119 13.05 21.14 -3.57
C HIS A 119 13.73 20.03 -2.74
N GLY A 120 13.23 18.79 -2.82
CA GLY A 120 13.75 17.64 -2.08
C GLY A 120 13.39 17.59 -0.59
N LYS A 121 12.52 18.49 -0.12
CA LYS A 121 11.91 18.44 1.22
C LYS A 121 10.46 18.00 1.13
N THR A 122 10.00 17.27 2.13
CA THR A 122 8.60 16.81 2.22
C THR A 122 7.82 17.67 3.21
N TYR A 123 6.64 18.10 2.80
CA TYR A 123 5.71 18.94 3.57
C TYR A 123 4.38 18.22 3.71
N LYS A 124 3.71 18.36 4.85
CA LYS A 124 2.39 17.76 5.09
C LYS A 124 1.31 18.53 4.31
N ILE A 125 0.18 17.86 4.05
CA ILE A 125 -1.00 18.52 3.49
C ILE A 125 -1.43 19.69 4.39
N LEU A 126 -1.77 20.82 3.76
CA LEU A 126 -2.09 22.13 4.35
C LEU A 126 -0.94 22.80 5.10
N GLU A 127 0.28 22.26 5.01
CA GLU A 127 1.46 22.92 5.56
C GLU A 127 1.86 24.12 4.70
N GLU A 128 2.08 25.24 5.36
CA GLU A 128 2.55 26.50 4.77
C GLU A 128 4.03 26.69 5.11
N PHE A 129 4.84 26.99 4.10
CA PHE A 129 6.27 27.16 4.25
C PHE A 129 6.79 28.30 3.37
N LYS A 130 7.89 28.93 3.80
CA LYS A 130 8.54 30.03 3.08
C LYS A 130 9.94 29.60 2.64
N PRO A 131 10.12 29.18 1.37
CA PRO A 131 11.45 28.85 0.84
C PRO A 131 12.41 30.04 0.86
N SER A 132 11.87 31.24 0.64
CA SER A 132 12.59 32.50 0.62
C SER A 132 11.73 33.59 1.28
N PRO A 133 12.30 34.74 1.70
CA PRO A 133 11.52 35.82 2.31
C PRO A 133 10.42 36.38 1.38
N CYS A 134 10.58 36.22 0.06
CA CYS A 134 9.63 36.67 -0.96
C CYS A 134 8.66 35.60 -1.45
N GLU A 135 8.90 34.34 -1.12
CA GLU A 135 8.12 33.23 -1.65
C GLU A 135 7.41 32.52 -0.51
N TRP A 136 6.11 32.38 -0.66
CA TRP A 136 5.29 31.63 0.28
C TRP A 136 4.59 30.51 -0.47
N CYS A 137 4.72 29.29 0.04
CA CYS A 137 4.18 28.10 -0.57
C CYS A 137 3.26 27.37 0.40
N ARG A 138 2.25 26.71 -0.15
CA ARG A 138 1.32 25.86 0.60
C ARG A 138 1.14 24.53 -0.10
N CYS A 139 1.20 23.44 0.66
CA CYS A 139 0.86 22.12 0.18
C CYS A 139 -0.66 21.93 0.18
N GLU A 140 -1.29 21.84 -0.98
CA GLU A 140 -2.73 21.57 -1.06
C GLU A 140 -3.03 20.07 -0.86
N PRO A 141 -4.27 19.70 -0.49
CA PRO A 141 -4.71 18.29 -0.40
C PRO A 141 -4.65 17.55 -1.75
N SER A 142 -4.36 18.26 -2.84
CA SER A 142 -4.04 17.70 -4.14
C SER A 142 -2.65 17.06 -4.22
N ASN A 143 -1.82 17.19 -3.18
CA ASN A 143 -0.38 16.89 -3.19
C ASN A 143 0.43 17.80 -4.12
N GLU A 144 -0.12 18.96 -4.46
CA GLU A 144 0.53 19.97 -5.27
C GLU A 144 0.93 21.16 -4.38
N VAL A 145 2.08 21.74 -4.67
CA VAL A 145 2.58 22.92 -3.97
C VAL A 145 2.15 24.15 -4.75
N HIS A 146 1.36 25.00 -4.10
CA HIS A 146 1.01 26.31 -4.64
C HIS A 146 1.89 27.37 -4.00
N CYS A 147 2.76 27.98 -4.80
CA CYS A 147 3.63 29.07 -4.39
C CYS A 147 3.12 30.41 -4.91
N VAL A 148 3.19 31.42 -4.05
CA VAL A 148 2.89 32.82 -4.34
C VAL A 148 4.16 33.61 -4.07
N VAL A 149 4.59 34.36 -5.09
CA VAL A 149 5.71 35.30 -4.98
C VAL A 149 5.13 36.66 -4.60
N ALA A 150 5.71 37.29 -3.58
CA ALA A 150 5.32 38.62 -3.15
C ALA A 150 5.79 39.67 -4.16
N ASP A 151 4.85 40.40 -4.75
CA ASP A 151 5.14 41.57 -5.57
C ASP A 151 5.23 42.81 -4.68
N CYS A 152 6.41 43.42 -4.64
CA CYS A 152 6.64 44.63 -3.86
C CYS A 152 6.25 45.88 -4.64
N ALA A 153 5.49 46.78 -4.02
CA ALA A 153 5.26 48.11 -4.56
C ALA A 153 6.58 48.90 -4.60
N VAL A 154 6.76 49.74 -5.62
CA VAL A 154 7.94 50.61 -5.74
C VAL A 154 7.90 51.67 -4.63
N PRO A 155 8.87 51.71 -3.71
CA PRO A 155 8.88 52.70 -2.65
C PRO A 155 9.23 54.10 -3.18
N GLU A 156 8.50 55.12 -2.74
CA GLU A 156 8.75 56.53 -3.07
C GLU A 156 9.85 57.13 -2.16
N CYS A 157 11.04 56.54 -2.14
CA CYS A 157 12.18 57.10 -1.40
C CYS A 157 13.47 57.04 -2.20
N VAL A 158 14.36 58.01 -1.93
CA VAL A 158 15.65 58.16 -2.65
C VAL A 158 16.60 57.01 -2.34
N ASN A 159 16.47 56.37 -1.17
CA ASN A 159 17.35 55.27 -0.75
C ASN A 159 16.58 54.14 -0.04
N PRO A 160 15.91 53.26 -0.79
CA PRO A 160 15.30 52.06 -0.24
C PRO A 160 16.36 51.07 0.23
N VAL A 161 16.18 50.52 1.43
CA VAL A 161 17.08 49.54 2.04
C VAL A 161 16.46 48.16 1.98
N TYR A 162 17.20 47.18 1.45
CA TYR A 162 16.79 45.77 1.42
C TYR A 162 17.36 45.04 2.63
N GLU A 163 16.49 44.40 3.40
CA GLU A 163 16.88 43.57 4.55
C GLU A 163 16.76 42.08 4.21
N PRO A 164 17.67 41.21 4.69
CA PRO A 164 17.65 39.79 4.34
C PRO A 164 16.41 39.03 4.85
N GLU A 165 15.77 39.53 5.90
CA GLU A 165 14.58 38.90 6.52
C GLU A 165 13.26 39.39 5.90
N GLN A 166 13.28 40.43 5.06
CA GLN A 166 12.09 41.03 4.47
C GLN A 166 12.16 40.95 2.95
N CYS A 167 11.06 40.55 2.32
CA CYS A 167 11.01 40.53 0.86
C CYS A 167 11.14 41.93 0.26
N CYS A 168 10.39 42.88 0.82
CA CYS A 168 10.23 44.19 0.23
C CYS A 168 11.20 45.21 0.83
N PRO A 169 11.70 46.14 0.00
CA PRO A 169 12.54 47.21 0.50
C PRO A 169 11.77 48.12 1.45
N VAL A 170 12.46 48.56 2.51
CA VAL A 170 11.93 49.52 3.47
C VAL A 170 12.69 50.83 3.39
N CYS A 171 11.98 51.94 3.55
CA CYS A 171 12.61 53.26 3.64
C CYS A 171 12.98 53.51 5.11
N LYS A 172 14.27 53.54 5.43
CA LYS A 172 14.79 53.75 6.80
C LYS A 172 15.02 55.22 7.18
N ASN A 173 14.53 56.19 6.40
CA ASN A 173 14.92 57.57 6.61
C ASN A 173 13.96 58.34 7.52
N ASP A 174 14.46 58.68 8.71
CA ASP A 174 13.95 59.69 9.66
C ASP A 174 14.04 61.14 9.16
N TYR A 175 14.17 61.39 7.85
CA TYR A 175 14.22 62.77 7.34
C TYR A 175 12.81 63.30 7.15
N GLN A 176 12.24 63.85 8.23
CA GLN A 176 11.11 64.75 8.14
C GLN A 176 11.47 65.86 7.15
N ILE A 177 10.64 66.05 6.12
CA ILE A 177 10.65 67.33 5.40
C ILE A 177 10.02 68.35 6.36
N GLU A 178 10.85 68.96 7.22
CA GLU A 178 10.48 70.25 7.80
C GLU A 178 10.42 71.26 6.65
N ASN A 179 9.20 71.50 6.17
CA ASN A 179 8.88 72.64 5.33
C ASN A 179 9.07 73.93 6.15
N SER A 180 10.32 74.38 6.29
CA SER A 180 10.64 75.73 6.73
C SER A 180 11.28 76.51 5.59
N ALA A 181 10.82 77.75 5.44
CA ALA A 181 11.26 78.79 4.51
C ALA A 181 10.68 78.77 3.07
N SER A 182 9.42 79.23 2.95
CA SER A 182 9.03 80.13 1.84
C SER A 182 8.80 81.53 2.42
N THR A 183 9.88 82.26 2.68
CA THR A 183 9.84 83.71 2.79
C THR A 183 9.69 84.27 1.37
N GLU A 184 8.46 84.55 0.94
CA GLU A 184 8.22 85.41 -0.21
C GLU A 184 8.56 86.87 0.18
N ILE A 185 9.76 87.30 -0.17
CA ILE A 185 10.10 88.73 -0.25
C ILE A 185 9.48 89.25 -1.55
N LYS A 186 8.36 89.97 -1.46
CA LYS A 186 7.89 90.85 -2.53
C LYS A 186 8.63 92.18 -2.43
N HIS A 187 9.52 92.44 -3.38
CA HIS A 187 10.04 93.77 -3.68
C HIS A 187 9.33 94.32 -4.92
N GLU A 188 8.93 95.59 -4.79
CA GLU A 188 8.50 96.57 -5.80
C GLU A 188 7.12 96.41 -6.48
#